data_AF-A0A3C0G1H1-F1
#
_entry.id   AF-A0A3C0G1H1-F1
#
_cell.length_a   1.000
_cell.length_b   1.000
_cell.length_c   1.000
_cell.angle_alpha   90.00
_cell.angle_beta   90.00
_cell.angle_gamma   90.00
#
_symmetry.space_group_name_H-M   'P 1'
#
loop_
_entity.id
_entity.type
_entity.pdbx_description
1 polymer ?
#
loop_
_entity_poly.entity_id
_entity_poly.type
_entity_poly.pdbx_seq_one_letter_code
_entity_poly.pdbx_strand_id
1 'polypeptide(L)' 'MKTIIILAIASILLVGCSIPKNPKLSWGKKCTVQGNQVVWSHLWIYDKNEGLDASKENCKLIAD' A
#
# COMPACT_ATOMS: atom_id res chain seq x y z
N MET A 1 -9.43 8.32 -29.60
CA MET A 1 -8.19 7.54 -29.36
C MET A 1 -7.08 8.39 -28.74
N LYS A 2 -6.64 9.50 -29.37
CA LYS A 2 -5.60 10.39 -28.83
C LYS A 2 -5.86 10.86 -27.39
N THR A 3 -7.09 11.23 -27.06
CA THR A 3 -7.50 11.67 -25.71
C THR A 3 -7.38 10.57 -24.65
N ILE A 4 -7.67 9.32 -25.01
CA ILE A 4 -7.57 8.16 -24.10
C ILE A 4 -6.10 7.86 -23.79
N ILE A 5 -5.23 7.96 -24.80
CA ILE A 5 -3.78 7.77 -24.64
C ILE A 5 -3.20 8.84 -23.71
N ILE A 6 -3.61 10.11 -23.89
CA ILE A 6 -3.19 11.21 -23.02
C ILE A 6 -3.67 10.99 -21.58
N LEU A 7 -4.92 10.55 -21.40
CA LEU A 7 -5.47 10.24 -20.07
C LEU A 7 -4.69 9.11 -19.37
N ALA A 8 -4.35 8.05 -20.11
CA ALA A 8 -3.59 6.92 -19.60
C ALA A 8 -2.18 7.34 -19.14
N ILE A 9 -1.49 8.17 -19.93
CA ILE A 9 -0.17 8.69 -19.58
C ILE A 9 -0.25 9.59 -18.33
N ALA A 10 -1.26 10.47 -18.26
CA ALA A 10 -1.47 11.32 -17.09
C ALA A 10 -1.73 10.51 -15.81
N SER A 11 -2.50 9.42 -15.89
CA SER A 11 -2.73 8.55 -14.73
C SER A 11 -1.48 7.83 -14.23
N ILE A 12 -0.55 7.46 -15.12
CA ILE A 12 0.72 6.83 -14.72
C ILE A 12 1.64 7.83 -14.02
N LEU A 13 1.62 9.10 -14.42
CA LEU A 13 2.44 10.13 -13.75
C LEU A 13 1.94 10.42 -12.31
N LEU A 14 0.67 10.16 -12.01
CA LEU A 14 0.08 10.38 -10.70
C LEU A 14 0.37 9.26 -9.69
N VAL A 15 0.75 8.05 -10.12
CA VAL A 15 1.05 6.93 -9.18
C VAL A 15 2.40 7.07 -8.45
N GLY A 16 3.26 7.98 -8.90
CA GLY A 16 4.61 8.15 -8.35
C GLY A 16 4.66 8.73 -6.93
N CYS A 17 3.62 9.45 -6.49
CA CYS A 17 3.60 10.07 -5.15
C CYS A 17 3.37 9.07 -4.01
N SER A 18 2.86 7.87 -4.30
CA SER A 18 2.48 6.89 -3.29
C SER A 18 3.57 5.85 -3.00
N ILE A 19 4.69 5.89 -3.72
CA ILE A 19 5.78 4.92 -3.59
C ILE A 19 6.88 5.51 -2.68
N PRO A 20 7.26 4.82 -1.58
CA PRO A 20 8.32 5.27 -0.69
C PRO A 20 9.70 5.28 -1.39
N LYS A 21 10.65 6.04 -0.86
CA LYS A 21 11.99 6.22 -1.47
C LYS A 21 12.79 4.92 -1.54
N ASN A 22 12.67 4.04 -0.55
CA ASN A 22 13.35 2.73 -0.52
C ASN A 22 12.32 1.60 -0.52
N PRO A 23 11.59 1.38 -1.64
CA PRO A 23 10.44 0.50 -1.62
C PRO A 23 10.83 -0.96 -1.44
N LYS A 24 10.12 -1.65 -0.56
CA LYS A 24 10.18 -3.10 -0.40
C LYS A 24 8.77 -3.68 -0.41
N LEU A 25 8.66 -4.89 -0.94
CA LEU A 25 7.41 -5.63 -0.99
C LEU A 25 7.33 -6.66 0.12
N SER A 26 6.13 -6.87 0.66
CA SER A 26 5.84 -7.96 1.56
C SER A 26 4.49 -8.59 1.22
N TRP A 27 4.51 -9.91 1.08
CA TRP A 27 3.35 -10.71 0.70
C TRP A 27 2.67 -11.36 1.90
N GLY A 28 1.39 -11.71 1.74
CA GLY A 28 0.55 -12.35 2.74
C GLY A 28 -0.30 -11.34 3.52
N LYS A 29 -1.51 -11.75 3.93
CA LYS A 29 -2.46 -10.92 4.68
C LYS A 29 -1.80 -10.38 5.94
N LYS A 30 -1.67 -9.05 6.01
CA LYS A 30 -1.23 -8.32 7.21
C LYS A 30 -2.13 -7.11 7.39
N CYS A 31 -2.18 -6.62 8.62
CA CYS A 31 -3.04 -5.52 9.03
C CYS A 31 -2.24 -4.50 9.85
N THR A 32 -2.62 -3.24 9.78
CA THR A 32 -2.07 -2.13 10.59
C THR A 32 -3.24 -1.27 11.08
N VAL A 33 -3.04 -0.63 12.22
CA VAL A 33 -4.01 0.33 12.79
C VAL A 33 -3.62 1.71 12.29
N GLN A 34 -4.52 2.35 11.56
CA GLN A 34 -4.38 3.75 11.15
C GLN A 34 -5.51 4.57 11.75
N GLY A 35 -5.21 5.32 12.81
CA GLY A 35 -6.23 6.05 13.55
C GLY A 35 -7.29 5.11 14.13
N ASN A 36 -8.55 5.28 13.74
CA ASN A 36 -9.68 4.49 14.23
C ASN A 36 -10.05 3.31 13.32
N GLN A 37 -9.25 3.02 12.29
CA GLN A 37 -9.50 1.94 11.35
C GLN A 37 -8.34 0.95 11.30
N VAL A 38 -8.66 -0.30 10.99
CA VAL A 38 -7.67 -1.34 10.70
C VAL A 38 -7.62 -1.54 9.20
N VAL A 39 -6.47 -1.26 8.61
CA VAL A 39 -6.23 -1.42 7.17
C VAL A 39 -5.56 -2.76 6.93
N TRP A 40 -6.07 -3.53 5.98
CA TRP A 40 -5.54 -4.85 5.64
C TRP A 40 -5.21 -4.95 4.15
N SER A 41 -4.17 -5.72 3.83
CA SER A 41 -3.80 -6.05 2.46
C SER A 41 -2.99 -7.34 2.42
N HIS A 42 -3.01 -8.03 1.28
CA HIS A 42 -2.12 -9.16 0.98
C HIS A 42 -0.78 -8.73 0.37
N LEU A 43 -0.72 -7.49 -0.12
CA LEU A 43 0.48 -6.89 -0.70
C LEU A 43 0.74 -5.55 -0.02
N TRP A 44 1.92 -5.43 0.57
CA TRP A 44 2.39 -4.22 1.23
C TRP A 44 3.60 -3.66 0.50
N ILE A 45 3.56 -2.36 0.22
CA ILE A 45 4.69 -1.56 -0.25
C ILE A 45 5.08 -0.65 0.92
N TYR A 46 6.34 -0.71 1.35
CA TYR A 46 6.83 0.04 2.51
C TYR A 46 8.27 0.51 2.31
N ASP A 47 8.71 1.52 3.07
CA ASP A 47 10.11 1.93 3.06
C ASP A 47 10.95 0.94 3.87
N LYS A 48 11.99 0.38 3.26
CA LYS A 48 12.87 -0.62 3.88
C LYS A 48 13.54 -0.11 5.15
N ASN A 49 13.83 1.19 5.25
CA ASN A 49 14.52 1.77 6.39
C ASN A 49 13.57 2.00 7.58
N GLU A 50 12.30 2.28 7.31
CA GLU A 50 11.26 2.42 8.34
C GLU A 50 10.70 1.04 8.77
N GLY A 51 10.75 0.05 7.88
CA GLY A 51 10.20 -1.28 8.12
C GLY A 51 8.71 -1.37 7.82
N LEU A 52 8.16 -2.58 7.97
CA LEU A 52 6.73 -2.83 7.75
C LEU A 52 6.01 -2.91 9.09
N ASP A 53 5.16 -1.93 9.37
CA ASP A 53 4.33 -1.89 10.57
C ASP A 53 3.18 -2.94 10.54
N ALA A 54 2.70 -3.29 9.35
CA ALA A 54 1.61 -4.26 9.21
C ALA A 54 2.05 -5.69 9.59
N SER A 55 1.28 -6.35 10.46
CA SER A 55 1.55 -7.71 10.97
C SER A 55 0.33 -8.63 10.83
N LYS A 56 0.52 -9.95 10.98
CA LYS A 56 -0.60 -10.90 11.00
C LYS A 56 -1.38 -10.79 12.31
N GLU A 57 -0.68 -10.46 13.39
CA GLU A 57 -1.19 -10.36 14.74
C GLU A 57 -2.21 -9.22 14.85
N ASN A 58 -1.92 -8.08 14.22
CA ASN A 58 -2.82 -6.93 14.15
C ASN A 58 -4.15 -7.27 13.45
N CYS A 59 -4.19 -8.31 12.60
CA CYS A 59 -5.45 -8.73 11.97
C CYS A 59 -6.46 -9.33 12.96
N LYS A 60 -6.03 -9.69 14.18
CA LYS A 60 -6.92 -10.14 15.24
C LYS A 60 -7.86 -9.03 15.74
N LEU A 61 -7.51 -7.76 15.49
CA LEU A 61 -8.34 -6.60 15.87
C LEU A 61 -9.61 -6.44 15.01
N ILE A 62 -9.68 -7.15 13.88
CA ILE A 62 -10.83 -7.20 12.98
C ILE A 62 -11.30 -8.64 12.72
N ALA A 63 -10.83 -9.59 13.52
CA ALA A 63 -11.34 -10.95 13.46
C ALA A 63 -12.65 -10.96 14.24
N ASP A 64 -13.76 -11.24 13.54
CA ASP A 64 -15.03 -11.66 14.15
C ASP A 64 -14.84 -12.91 15.02
#